data_AF-A0A2W6CZ21-F1
#
_entry.id   AF-A0A2W6CZ21-F1
#
_cell.length_a   1.000
_cell.length_b   1.000
_cell.length_c   1.000
_cell.angle_alpha   90.00
_cell.angle_beta   90.00
_cell.angle_gamma   90.00
#
_symmetry.space_group_name_H-M   'P 1'
#
loop_
_entity.id
_entity.type
_entity.pdbx_description
1 polymer ?
#
loop_
_entity_poly.entity_id
_entity_poly.type
_entity_poly.pdbx_seq_one_letter_code
_entity_poly.pdbx_strand_id
1 'polypeptide(L)'
;MANLVYTRVSTDEQSTLRQTHVLTEAGLTPDTVGVRFFSDPAISSKIPALDRAGFQELAGYARPGDTLTVAELYRLCRDLHDILAVRTWCQDHSVKLRVLSGALSGITDLAATDATTTMLVNVLISVGQFQRDLQNELTREGLAAAWANGAKSGRRPQVARLGVVDDVRQAFRAGSSIAALAREHRVSRGAIRTAVADLLPNQSERAVATAAAEPVVVVVEMPGKIARHLRDHADLGDAERQALHQGRAVRRGQGYSLHVTATPQIHHAMLRAAVALNAEGASSADRKAYRIYLDRLNSATINSRGN
;
A
#
# COMPACT_ATOMS: atom_id res chain seq x y z
N MET A 1 -37.67 -7.33 -15.62
CA MET A 1 -36.69 -6.87 -14.63
C MET A 1 -36.68 -7.89 -13.52
N ALA A 2 -35.55 -8.54 -13.31
CA ALA A 2 -35.37 -9.55 -12.28
C ALA A 2 -34.71 -8.94 -11.03
N ASN A 3 -34.97 -9.56 -9.88
CA ASN A 3 -34.28 -9.27 -8.64
C ASN A 3 -33.17 -10.31 -8.47
N LEU A 4 -31.92 -9.88 -8.63
CA LEU A 4 -30.74 -10.72 -8.53
C LEU A 4 -30.26 -10.63 -7.07
N VAL A 5 -30.57 -11.65 -6.28
CA VAL A 5 -30.20 -11.71 -4.88
C VAL A 5 -28.83 -12.36 -4.75
N TYR A 6 -27.87 -11.62 -4.22
CA TYR A 6 -26.54 -12.15 -3.92
C TYR A 6 -26.39 -12.43 -2.44
N THR A 7 -25.90 -13.63 -2.12
CA THR A 7 -25.63 -14.07 -0.75
C THR A 7 -24.19 -14.55 -0.61
N ARG A 8 -23.61 -14.35 0.58
CA ARG A 8 -22.34 -14.99 0.92
C ARG A 8 -22.55 -15.89 2.11
N VAL A 9 -22.40 -17.20 1.90
CA VAL A 9 -22.55 -18.20 2.95
C VAL A 9 -21.17 -18.43 3.56
N SER A 10 -20.97 -17.98 4.79
CA SER A 10 -19.75 -18.25 5.55
C SER A 10 -19.94 -19.49 6.42
N THR A 11 -18.86 -20.04 6.99
CA THR A 11 -18.93 -21.16 7.95
C THR A 11 -19.63 -20.79 9.27
N ASP A 12 -19.95 -19.52 9.49
CA ASP A 12 -20.73 -19.06 10.63
C ASP A 12 -22.24 -19.12 10.32
N GLU A 13 -22.91 -20.11 10.93
CA GLU A 13 -24.35 -20.36 10.81
C GLU A 13 -25.22 -19.17 11.25
N GLN A 14 -24.79 -18.41 12.27
CA GLN A 14 -25.56 -17.24 12.74
C GLN A 14 -25.63 -16.14 11.68
N SER A 15 -24.52 -15.96 10.94
CA SER A 15 -24.44 -14.97 9.86
C SER A 15 -25.35 -15.27 8.67
N THR A 16 -25.53 -16.56 8.39
CA THR A 16 -26.36 -17.05 7.28
C THR A 16 -27.84 -16.91 7.64
N LEU A 17 -28.22 -17.27 8.87
CA LEU A 17 -29.60 -17.09 9.36
C LEU A 17 -30.06 -15.63 9.31
N ARG A 18 -29.21 -14.67 9.70
CA ARG A 18 -29.55 -13.25 9.63
C ARG A 18 -29.77 -12.76 8.20
N GLN A 19 -28.94 -13.19 7.24
CA GLN A 19 -29.14 -12.85 5.82
C GLN A 19 -30.46 -13.39 5.31
N THR A 20 -30.75 -14.67 5.59
CA THR A 20 -31.99 -15.31 5.17
C THR A 20 -33.21 -14.61 5.76
N HIS A 21 -33.16 -14.20 7.03
CA HIS A 21 -34.24 -13.49 7.69
C HIS A 21 -34.54 -12.15 7.00
N VAL A 22 -33.51 -11.30 6.79
CA VAL A 22 -33.67 -10.00 6.12
C VAL A 22 -34.23 -10.15 4.69
N LEU A 23 -33.78 -11.16 3.96
CA LEU A 23 -34.28 -11.43 2.60
C LEU A 23 -35.74 -11.89 2.63
N THR A 24 -36.11 -12.74 3.59
CA THR A 24 -37.48 -13.23 3.77
C THR A 24 -38.43 -12.10 4.16
N GLU A 25 -38.03 -11.22 5.08
CA GLU A 25 -38.82 -10.02 5.45
C GLU A 25 -39.05 -9.08 4.26
N ALA A 26 -38.09 -9.01 3.33
CA ALA A 26 -38.21 -8.26 2.09
C ALA A 26 -39.05 -8.97 1.01
N GLY A 27 -39.57 -10.17 1.28
CA GLY A 27 -40.32 -10.99 0.33
C GLY A 27 -39.46 -11.56 -0.80
N LEU A 28 -38.15 -11.66 -0.58
CA LEU A 28 -37.19 -12.22 -1.53
C LEU A 28 -36.81 -13.63 -1.09
N THR A 29 -37.61 -14.61 -1.49
CA THR A 29 -37.35 -16.04 -1.24
C THR A 29 -37.04 -16.77 -2.54
N PRO A 30 -36.40 -17.96 -2.51
CA PRO A 30 -36.10 -18.74 -3.71
C PRO A 30 -37.32 -19.05 -4.59
N ASP A 31 -38.50 -19.15 -3.98
CA ASP A 31 -39.77 -19.43 -4.67
C ASP A 31 -40.45 -18.17 -5.23
N THR A 32 -39.91 -16.98 -4.97
CA THR A 32 -40.50 -15.72 -5.42
C THR A 32 -40.30 -15.53 -6.92
N VAL A 33 -41.40 -15.32 -7.66
CA VAL A 33 -41.37 -15.08 -9.10
C VAL A 33 -40.54 -13.84 -9.43
N GLY A 34 -39.63 -13.97 -10.39
CA GLY A 34 -38.74 -12.87 -10.81
C GLY A 34 -37.51 -12.68 -9.93
N VAL A 35 -37.29 -13.54 -8.93
CA VAL A 35 -36.07 -13.56 -8.11
C VAL A 35 -35.11 -14.65 -8.60
N ARG A 36 -33.81 -14.35 -8.56
CA ARG A 36 -32.72 -15.29 -8.83
C ARG A 36 -31.66 -15.17 -7.76
N PHE A 37 -31.26 -16.29 -7.18
CA PHE A 37 -30.26 -16.33 -6.12
C PHE A 37 -28.91 -16.74 -6.68
N PHE A 38 -27.87 -16.00 -6.28
CA PHE A 38 -26.48 -16.31 -6.52
C PHE A 38 -25.76 -16.36 -5.18
N SER A 39 -24.86 -17.31 -5.02
CA SER A 39 -24.20 -17.54 -3.74
C SER A 39 -22.74 -17.91 -3.90
N ASP A 40 -21.92 -17.37 -2.99
CA ASP A 40 -20.52 -17.78 -2.83
C ASP A 40 -20.35 -18.49 -1.47
N PRO A 41 -20.25 -19.83 -1.45
CA PRO A 41 -20.04 -20.60 -0.23
C PRO A 41 -18.56 -20.61 0.19
N ALA A 42 -18.30 -20.40 1.48
CA ALA A 42 -17.00 -20.54 2.12
C ALA A 42 -15.85 -19.70 1.51
N ILE A 43 -16.18 -18.60 0.83
CA ILE A 43 -15.16 -17.73 0.23
C ILE A 43 -14.58 -16.75 1.26
N SER A 44 -13.24 -16.74 1.33
CA SER A 44 -12.48 -15.77 2.12
C SER A 44 -12.86 -14.34 1.74
N SER A 45 -13.12 -13.49 2.75
CA SER A 45 -13.39 -12.05 2.59
C SER A 45 -12.24 -11.29 1.89
N LYS A 46 -11.11 -11.94 1.60
CA LYS A 46 -9.97 -11.36 0.88
C LYS A 46 -10.23 -11.21 -0.63
N ILE A 47 -11.10 -12.03 -1.22
CA ILE A 47 -11.38 -12.01 -2.66
C ILE A 47 -12.37 -10.87 -2.96
N PRO A 48 -12.03 -9.92 -3.86
CA PRO A 48 -12.94 -8.87 -4.31
C PRO A 48 -14.26 -9.46 -4.82
N ALA A 49 -15.37 -8.74 -4.62
CA ALA A 49 -16.71 -9.22 -4.97
C ALA A 49 -16.81 -9.65 -6.44
N LEU A 50 -16.27 -8.83 -7.34
CA LEU A 50 -16.29 -9.08 -8.79
C LEU A 50 -15.51 -10.34 -9.18
N ASP A 51 -14.50 -10.76 -8.43
CA ASP A 51 -13.65 -11.91 -8.77
C ASP A 51 -14.23 -13.26 -8.28
N ARG A 52 -15.38 -13.23 -7.60
CA ARG A 52 -15.99 -14.44 -7.03
C ARG A 52 -16.83 -15.16 -8.06
N ALA A 53 -16.82 -16.49 -8.01
CA ALA A 53 -17.52 -17.34 -8.97
C ALA A 53 -19.03 -17.06 -8.99
N GLY A 54 -19.67 -16.94 -7.82
CA GLY A 54 -21.10 -16.65 -7.73
C GLY A 54 -21.45 -15.25 -8.25
N PHE A 55 -20.56 -14.26 -8.06
CA PHE A 55 -20.75 -12.94 -8.66
C PHE A 55 -20.58 -12.97 -10.18
N GLN A 56 -19.60 -13.72 -10.70
CA GLN A 56 -19.39 -13.88 -12.14
C GLN A 56 -20.60 -14.55 -12.82
N GLU A 57 -21.21 -15.53 -12.16
CA GLU A 57 -22.46 -16.14 -12.63
C GLU A 57 -23.60 -15.12 -12.67
N LEU A 58 -23.76 -14.32 -11.60
CA LEU A 58 -24.71 -13.21 -11.56
C LEU A 58 -24.47 -12.23 -12.70
N ALA A 59 -23.22 -11.86 -12.94
CA ALA A 59 -22.83 -10.92 -13.98
C ALA A 59 -23.16 -11.44 -15.38
N GLY A 60 -22.99 -12.73 -15.63
CA GLY A 60 -23.40 -13.36 -16.91
C GLY A 60 -24.92 -13.40 -17.12
N TYR A 61 -25.68 -13.54 -16.03
CA TYR A 61 -27.15 -13.54 -16.07
C TYR A 61 -27.74 -12.14 -16.19
N ALA A 62 -27.13 -11.14 -15.55
CA ALA A 62 -27.67 -9.80 -15.41
C ALA A 62 -28.03 -9.13 -16.75
N ARG A 63 -29.14 -8.39 -16.75
CA ARG A 63 -29.60 -7.58 -17.89
C ARG A 63 -29.81 -6.13 -17.47
N PRO A 64 -29.69 -5.16 -18.40
CA PRO A 64 -30.05 -3.78 -18.12
C PRO A 64 -31.45 -3.66 -17.52
N GLY A 65 -31.57 -2.91 -16.42
CA GLY A 65 -32.81 -2.72 -15.67
C GLY A 65 -33.06 -3.73 -14.55
N ASP A 66 -32.22 -4.76 -14.40
CA ASP A 66 -32.26 -5.66 -13.24
C ASP A 66 -31.80 -4.95 -11.96
N THR A 67 -32.13 -5.53 -10.81
CA THR A 67 -31.70 -5.03 -9.49
C THR A 67 -30.87 -6.08 -8.78
N LEU A 68 -29.62 -5.76 -8.49
CA LEU A 68 -28.76 -6.50 -7.57
C LEU A 68 -29.16 -6.15 -6.13
N THR A 69 -29.76 -7.11 -5.42
CA THR A 69 -30.15 -6.95 -4.02
C THR A 69 -29.25 -7.77 -3.12
N VAL A 70 -28.79 -7.14 -2.03
CA VAL A 70 -28.05 -7.80 -0.96
C VAL A 70 -28.66 -7.49 0.39
N ALA A 71 -28.62 -8.46 1.31
CA ALA A 71 -29.10 -8.25 2.68
C ALA A 71 -28.32 -7.11 3.36
N GLU A 72 -26.99 -7.13 3.25
CA GLU A 72 -26.09 -6.11 3.81
C GLU A 72 -24.90 -5.90 2.89
N LEU A 73 -24.46 -4.65 2.74
CA LEU A 73 -23.38 -4.31 1.80
C LEU A 73 -22.06 -5.01 2.15
N TYR A 74 -21.73 -5.13 3.44
CA TYR A 74 -20.51 -5.78 3.91
C TYR A 74 -20.50 -7.32 3.73
N ARG A 75 -21.61 -7.92 3.28
CA ARG A 75 -21.65 -9.33 2.88
C ARG A 75 -21.20 -9.53 1.44
N LEU A 76 -21.43 -8.52 0.59
CA LEU A 76 -20.93 -8.47 -0.77
C LEU A 76 -19.50 -7.92 -0.79
N CYS A 77 -19.29 -6.73 -0.23
CA CYS A 77 -18.06 -5.97 -0.37
C CYS A 77 -17.21 -6.00 0.91
N ARG A 78 -15.90 -6.16 0.77
CA ARG A 78 -14.98 -6.26 1.92
C ARG A 78 -14.50 -4.91 2.46
N ASP A 79 -14.37 -3.94 1.56
CA ASP A 79 -13.79 -2.63 1.83
C ASP A 79 -14.41 -1.61 0.88
N LEU A 80 -14.05 -0.35 1.07
CA LEU A 80 -14.56 0.74 0.27
C LEU A 80 -14.22 0.61 -1.22
N HIS A 81 -13.05 0.10 -1.56
CA HIS A 81 -12.64 -0.05 -2.96
C HIS A 81 -13.51 -1.11 -3.64
N ASP A 82 -13.82 -2.20 -2.93
CA ASP A 82 -14.71 -3.25 -3.40
C ASP A 82 -16.15 -2.74 -3.59
N ILE A 83 -16.64 -1.89 -2.68
CA ILE A 83 -17.93 -1.19 -2.84
C ILE A 83 -17.95 -0.35 -4.10
N LEU A 84 -16.89 0.42 -4.37
CA LEU A 84 -16.80 1.25 -5.55
C LEU A 84 -16.74 0.43 -6.84
N ALA A 85 -15.96 -0.65 -6.84
CA ALA A 85 -15.86 -1.53 -8.00
C ALA A 85 -17.23 -2.14 -8.35
N VAL A 86 -17.97 -2.64 -7.35
CA VAL A 86 -19.34 -3.14 -7.55
C VAL A 86 -20.27 -2.04 -8.04
N ARG A 87 -20.21 -0.84 -7.44
CA ARG A 87 -21.04 0.30 -7.86
C ARG A 87 -20.78 0.67 -9.32
N THR A 88 -19.52 0.79 -9.72
CA THR A 88 -19.15 1.09 -11.12
C THR A 88 -19.62 -0.02 -12.05
N TRP A 89 -19.44 -1.29 -11.68
CA TRP A 89 -19.96 -2.41 -12.46
C TRP A 89 -21.49 -2.32 -12.65
N CYS A 90 -22.24 -2.03 -11.58
CA CYS A 90 -23.68 -1.82 -11.65
C CYS A 90 -24.06 -0.69 -12.61
N GLN A 91 -23.34 0.44 -12.56
CA GLN A 91 -23.56 1.58 -13.45
C GLN A 91 -23.32 1.22 -14.91
N ASP A 92 -22.18 0.59 -15.21
CA ASP A 92 -21.78 0.21 -16.57
C ASP A 92 -22.79 -0.78 -17.20
N HIS A 93 -23.41 -1.62 -16.38
CA HIS A 93 -24.38 -2.63 -16.83
C HIS A 93 -25.84 -2.18 -16.69
N SER A 94 -26.10 -0.94 -16.25
CA SER A 94 -27.44 -0.42 -15.98
C SER A 94 -28.24 -1.30 -15.00
N VAL A 95 -27.55 -1.84 -14.00
CA VAL A 95 -28.11 -2.65 -12.92
C VAL A 95 -28.21 -1.79 -11.66
N LYS A 96 -29.36 -1.83 -10.98
CA LYS A 96 -29.54 -1.12 -9.70
C LYS A 96 -28.87 -1.86 -8.56
N LEU A 97 -28.34 -1.13 -7.57
CA LEU A 97 -27.76 -1.75 -6.37
C LEU A 97 -28.61 -1.44 -5.14
N ARG A 98 -29.26 -2.46 -4.58
CA ARG A 98 -30.13 -2.33 -3.40
C ARG A 98 -29.55 -3.07 -2.20
N VAL A 99 -29.53 -2.40 -1.05
CA VAL A 99 -29.13 -2.96 0.24
C VAL A 99 -30.35 -2.98 1.16
N LEU A 100 -30.63 -4.09 1.84
CA LEU A 100 -31.84 -4.23 2.65
C LEU A 100 -31.65 -3.80 4.11
N SER A 101 -30.44 -3.89 4.65
CA SER A 101 -30.15 -3.62 6.05
C SER A 101 -28.84 -2.84 6.24
N GLY A 102 -28.76 -2.10 7.35
CA GLY A 102 -27.63 -1.26 7.73
C GLY A 102 -27.76 0.19 7.24
N ALA A 103 -26.66 0.95 7.37
CA ALA A 103 -26.64 2.41 7.19
C ALA A 103 -27.04 2.90 5.78
N LEU A 104 -27.00 2.03 4.77
CA LEU A 104 -27.32 2.35 3.37
C LEU A 104 -28.65 1.77 2.90
N SER A 105 -29.41 1.13 3.79
CA SER A 105 -30.70 0.50 3.45
C SER A 105 -31.79 1.48 3.04
N GLY A 106 -31.68 2.75 3.46
CA GLY A 106 -32.61 3.82 3.07
C GLY A 106 -32.41 4.31 1.63
N ILE A 107 -31.36 3.88 0.93
CA ILE A 107 -31.08 4.26 -0.45
C ILE A 107 -31.64 3.17 -1.37
N THR A 108 -32.56 3.55 -2.25
CA THR A 108 -33.27 2.63 -3.15
C THR A 108 -32.37 2.09 -4.27
N ASP A 109 -31.40 2.89 -4.71
CA ASP A 109 -30.39 2.50 -5.69
C ASP A 109 -29.04 3.18 -5.39
N LEU A 110 -28.10 2.44 -4.80
CA LEU A 110 -26.73 2.92 -4.53
C LEU A 110 -25.92 3.16 -5.80
N ALA A 111 -26.31 2.56 -6.94
CA ALA A 111 -25.67 2.79 -8.22
C ALA A 111 -26.17 4.06 -8.91
N ALA A 112 -27.24 4.69 -8.39
CA ALA A 112 -27.78 5.91 -8.95
C ALA A 112 -26.73 7.02 -9.02
N THR A 113 -26.84 7.82 -10.08
CA THR A 113 -25.96 8.95 -10.39
C THR A 113 -26.57 10.30 -10.02
N ASP A 114 -27.66 10.30 -9.25
CA ASP A 114 -28.24 11.54 -8.72
C ASP A 114 -27.29 12.21 -7.71
N ALA A 115 -27.48 13.52 -7.52
CA ALA A 115 -26.61 14.32 -6.67
C ALA A 115 -26.57 13.83 -5.21
N THR A 116 -27.71 13.37 -4.67
CA THR A 116 -27.82 12.94 -3.28
C THR A 116 -27.09 11.63 -3.06
N THR A 117 -27.36 10.61 -3.88
CA THR A 117 -26.67 9.32 -3.81
C THR A 117 -25.17 9.48 -4.03
N THR A 118 -24.79 10.29 -5.02
CA THR A 118 -23.38 10.57 -5.31
C THR A 118 -22.69 11.25 -4.14
N MET A 119 -23.32 12.25 -3.51
CA MET A 119 -22.78 12.92 -2.32
C MET A 119 -22.58 11.93 -1.16
N LEU A 120 -23.60 11.14 -0.83
CA LEU A 120 -23.54 10.17 0.27
C LEU A 120 -22.43 9.13 0.07
N VAL A 121 -22.34 8.58 -1.14
CA VAL A 121 -21.27 7.66 -1.52
C VAL A 121 -19.91 8.33 -1.38
N ASN A 122 -19.74 9.56 -1.88
CA ASN A 122 -18.47 10.29 -1.79
C ASN A 122 -18.04 10.60 -0.34
N VAL A 123 -19.00 10.91 0.54
CA VAL A 123 -18.72 11.11 1.97
C VAL A 123 -18.23 9.82 2.60
N LEU A 124 -18.88 8.68 2.34
CA LEU A 124 -18.45 7.37 2.84
C LEU A 124 -17.07 6.99 2.30
N ILE A 125 -16.79 7.31 1.02
CA ILE A 125 -15.47 7.12 0.44
C ILE A 125 -14.42 7.91 1.21
N SER A 126 -14.72 9.17 1.49
CA SER A 126 -13.81 10.09 2.19
C SER A 126 -13.54 9.60 3.61
N VAL A 127 -14.56 9.14 4.32
CA VAL A 127 -14.43 8.58 5.68
C VAL A 127 -13.59 7.29 5.67
N GLY A 128 -13.84 6.38 4.74
CA GLY A 128 -13.06 5.14 4.62
C GLY A 128 -11.60 5.39 4.23
N GLN A 129 -11.32 6.42 3.43
CA GLN A 129 -9.96 6.86 3.14
C GLN A 129 -9.29 7.43 4.40
N PHE A 130 -9.98 8.34 5.11
CA PHE A 130 -9.50 8.93 6.34
C PHE A 130 -9.13 7.88 7.39
N GLN A 131 -9.99 6.89 7.62
CA GLN A 131 -9.71 5.81 8.59
C GLN A 131 -8.46 5.00 8.22
N ARG A 132 -8.25 4.69 6.92
CA ARG A 132 -7.05 3.99 6.46
C ARG A 132 -5.79 4.81 6.66
N ASP A 133 -5.85 6.10 6.36
CA ASP A 133 -4.71 7.00 6.52
C ASP A 133 -4.34 7.16 8.00
N LEU A 134 -5.34 7.36 8.87
CA LEU A 134 -5.16 7.41 10.32
C LEU A 134 -4.56 6.11 10.87
N GLN A 135 -5.05 4.95 10.44
CA GLN A 135 -4.51 3.67 10.90
C GLN A 135 -3.05 3.47 10.46
N ASN A 136 -2.69 3.92 9.26
CA ASN A 136 -1.31 3.90 8.79
C ASN A 136 -0.42 4.87 9.59
N GLU A 137 -0.91 6.06 9.91
CA GLU A 137 -0.22 7.05 10.74
C GLU A 137 0.08 6.49 12.13
N LEU A 138 -0.94 6.02 12.85
CA LEU A 138 -0.80 5.41 14.17
C LEU A 138 0.12 4.19 14.16
N THR A 139 0.09 3.38 13.09
CA THR A 139 1.00 2.23 12.95
C THR A 139 2.45 2.69 12.82
N ARG A 140 2.73 3.75 12.05
CA ARG A 140 4.09 4.30 11.91
C ARG A 140 4.57 4.89 13.23
N GLU A 141 3.72 5.62 13.94
CA GLU A 141 4.05 6.16 15.26
C GLU A 141 4.35 5.05 16.27
N GLY A 142 3.51 4.01 16.30
CA GLY A 142 3.71 2.85 17.16
C GLY A 142 5.00 2.09 16.85
N LEU A 143 5.33 1.92 15.56
CA LEU A 143 6.60 1.32 15.13
C LEU A 143 7.80 2.19 15.52
N ALA A 144 7.72 3.51 15.34
CA ALA A 144 8.77 4.44 15.71
C ALA A 144 9.03 4.41 17.23
N ALA A 145 7.97 4.42 18.04
CA ALA A 145 8.06 4.28 19.48
C ALA A 145 8.64 2.91 19.89
N ALA A 146 8.24 1.82 19.22
CA ALA A 146 8.80 0.50 19.48
C ALA A 146 10.31 0.44 19.14
N TRP A 147 10.73 1.00 18.02
CA TRP A 147 12.14 1.06 17.63
C TRP A 147 12.97 1.94 18.57
N ALA A 148 12.43 3.06 19.04
CA ALA A 148 13.08 3.89 20.06
C ALA A 148 13.30 3.12 21.38
N ASN A 149 12.40 2.21 21.71
CA ASN A 149 12.51 1.31 22.87
C ASN A 149 13.32 0.02 22.58
N GLY A 150 14.02 -0.05 21.43
CA GLY A 150 14.90 -1.16 21.10
C GLY A 150 14.21 -2.40 20.50
N ALA A 151 12.92 -2.33 20.17
CA ALA A 151 12.25 -3.40 19.45
C ALA A 151 12.87 -3.54 18.05
N LYS A 152 13.16 -4.78 17.63
CA LYS A 152 13.70 -5.08 16.30
C LYS A 152 12.58 -5.58 15.41
N SER A 153 12.41 -4.96 14.24
CA SER A 153 11.49 -5.44 13.22
C SER A 153 12.01 -6.73 12.56
N GLY A 154 11.10 -7.55 12.04
CA GLY A 154 11.42 -8.73 11.24
C GLY A 154 11.36 -10.06 11.99
N ARG A 155 11.56 -11.15 11.23
CA ARG A 155 11.51 -12.53 11.76
C ARG A 155 12.69 -12.77 12.70
N ARG A 156 12.40 -13.19 13.95
CA ARG A 156 13.44 -13.57 14.93
C ARG A 156 14.45 -14.54 14.30
N PRO A 157 15.78 -14.29 14.44
CA PRO A 157 16.81 -15.14 13.85
C PRO A 157 16.61 -16.61 14.22
N GLN A 158 16.81 -17.53 13.26
CA GLN A 158 16.57 -18.97 13.47
C GLN A 158 17.43 -19.53 14.61
N VAL A 159 18.68 -19.10 14.74
CA VAL A 159 19.60 -19.51 15.82
C VAL A 159 19.05 -19.12 17.20
N ALA A 160 18.44 -17.93 17.30
CA ALA A 160 17.79 -17.46 18.53
C ALA A 160 16.48 -18.20 18.85
N ARG A 161 15.81 -18.80 17.85
CA ARG A 161 14.65 -19.67 18.08
C ARG A 161 15.09 -21.04 18.60
N LEU A 162 16.25 -21.54 18.17
CA LEU A 162 16.80 -22.83 18.59
C LEU A 162 17.47 -22.78 19.97
N GLY A 163 17.68 -21.60 20.55
CA GLY A 163 18.33 -21.44 21.86
C GLY A 163 19.85 -21.64 21.86
N VAL A 164 20.45 -21.95 20.70
CA VAL A 164 21.88 -22.32 20.56
C VAL A 164 22.79 -21.10 20.29
N VAL A 165 22.37 -19.89 20.64
CA VAL A 165 23.12 -18.67 20.33
C VAL A 165 24.47 -18.65 21.02
N ASP A 166 24.50 -19.03 22.30
CA ASP A 166 25.73 -19.01 23.09
C ASP A 166 26.71 -20.10 22.65
N ASP A 167 26.21 -21.31 22.38
CA ASP A 167 27.00 -22.43 21.86
C ASP A 167 27.65 -22.07 20.51
N VAL A 168 26.87 -21.50 19.58
CA VAL A 168 27.36 -21.05 18.27
C VAL A 168 28.44 -19.98 18.43
N ARG A 169 28.26 -19.03 19.36
CA ARG A 169 29.23 -17.95 19.62
C ARG A 169 30.50 -18.49 20.27
N GLN A 170 30.40 -19.44 21.19
CA GLN A 170 31.54 -20.08 21.84
C GLN A 170 32.35 -20.91 20.84
N ALA A 171 31.67 -21.76 20.07
CA ALA A 171 32.30 -22.58 19.05
C ALA A 171 32.96 -21.74 17.94
N PHE A 172 32.36 -20.60 17.57
CA PHE A 172 32.96 -19.65 16.64
C PHE A 172 34.24 -19.01 17.21
N ARG A 173 34.25 -18.58 18.48
CA ARG A 173 35.46 -18.07 19.17
C ARG A 173 36.55 -19.13 19.28
N ALA A 174 36.17 -20.40 19.41
CA ALA A 174 37.08 -21.54 19.40
C ALA A 174 37.62 -21.89 17.99
N GLY A 175 37.26 -21.14 16.95
CA GLY A 175 37.79 -21.29 15.59
C GLY A 175 36.89 -22.05 14.61
N SER A 176 35.68 -22.43 15.01
CA SER A 176 34.74 -23.12 14.11
C SER A 176 34.27 -22.22 12.98
N SER A 177 34.33 -22.72 11.74
CA SER A 177 33.89 -21.95 10.57
C SER A 177 32.36 -21.78 10.53
N ILE A 178 31.89 -20.66 9.95
CA ILE A 178 30.46 -20.38 9.72
C ILE A 178 29.77 -21.55 8.98
N ALA A 179 30.48 -22.19 8.05
CA ALA A 179 29.95 -23.30 7.27
C ALA A 179 29.87 -24.63 8.06
N ALA A 180 30.72 -24.82 9.07
CA ALA A 180 30.63 -25.96 9.98
C ALA A 180 29.42 -25.79 10.92
N LEU A 181 29.32 -24.64 11.58
CA LEU A 181 28.23 -24.30 12.50
C LEU A 181 26.85 -24.32 11.82
N ALA A 182 26.76 -23.86 10.57
CA ALA A 182 25.52 -23.92 9.80
C ALA A 182 25.04 -25.36 9.55
N ARG A 183 25.98 -26.28 9.28
CA ARG A 183 25.66 -27.70 9.06
C ARG A 183 25.29 -28.40 10.36
N GLU A 184 26.05 -28.15 11.42
CA GLU A 184 25.83 -28.71 12.76
C GLU A 184 24.44 -28.37 13.29
N HIS A 185 24.05 -27.09 13.26
CA HIS A 185 22.76 -26.63 13.76
C HIS A 185 21.63 -26.66 12.73
N ARG A 186 21.88 -27.19 11.52
CA ARG A 186 20.90 -27.27 10.40
C ARG A 186 20.21 -25.93 10.09
N VAL A 187 20.98 -24.85 10.11
CA VAL A 187 20.51 -23.50 9.78
C VAL A 187 21.27 -22.92 8.59
N SER A 188 20.73 -21.87 7.98
CA SER A 188 21.44 -21.20 6.89
C SER A 188 22.74 -20.53 7.40
N ARG A 189 23.74 -20.42 6.52
CA ARG A 189 24.97 -19.64 6.82
C ARG A 189 24.67 -18.20 7.20
N GLY A 190 23.62 -17.62 6.62
CA GLY A 190 23.12 -16.29 6.98
C GLY A 190 22.67 -16.20 8.44
N ALA A 191 21.98 -17.22 8.95
CA ALA A 191 21.54 -17.26 10.34
C ALA A 191 22.71 -17.32 11.33
N ILE A 192 23.74 -18.12 11.04
CA ILE A 192 24.99 -18.14 11.83
C ILE A 192 25.70 -16.78 11.74
N ARG A 193 25.84 -16.21 10.54
CA ARG A 193 26.48 -14.91 10.34
C ARG A 193 25.79 -13.78 11.11
N THR A 194 24.46 -13.81 11.22
CA THR A 194 23.70 -12.89 12.07
C THR A 194 23.96 -13.12 13.56
N ALA A 195 24.14 -14.37 14.00
CA ALA A 195 24.38 -14.71 15.41
C ALA A 195 25.80 -14.37 15.91
N VAL A 196 26.80 -14.38 15.01
CA VAL A 196 28.21 -14.05 15.31
C VAL A 196 28.65 -12.73 14.68
N ALA A 197 27.71 -11.87 14.26
CA ALA A 197 27.98 -10.68 13.45
C ALA A 197 29.02 -9.74 14.09
N ASP A 198 29.00 -9.63 15.42
CA ASP A 198 29.88 -8.85 16.27
C ASP A 198 31.25 -9.52 16.55
N LEU A 199 31.40 -10.81 16.23
CA LEU A 199 32.62 -11.59 16.47
C LEU A 199 33.47 -11.78 15.20
N LEU A 200 32.98 -11.38 14.03
CA LEU A 200 33.67 -11.58 12.76
C LEU A 200 34.92 -10.67 12.65
N PRO A 201 36.12 -11.20 12.33
CA PRO A 201 37.40 -10.47 12.42
C PRO A 201 37.63 -9.34 11.39
N ASN A 202 36.60 -8.83 10.72
CA ASN A 202 36.73 -7.82 9.66
C ASN A 202 35.80 -6.59 9.83
N GLN A 203 35.39 -6.24 11.05
CA GLN A 203 34.66 -4.97 11.27
C GLN A 203 35.54 -3.84 11.82
N SER A 204 36.64 -4.14 12.53
CA SER A 204 37.48 -3.08 13.14
C SER A 204 38.53 -2.50 12.18
N GLU A 205 39.13 -3.30 11.29
CA GLU A 205 40.11 -2.78 10.31
C GLU A 205 39.47 -2.20 9.05
N ARG A 206 38.27 -2.68 8.70
CA ARG A 206 37.39 -2.04 7.71
C ARG A 206 36.74 -0.75 8.21
N ALA A 207 36.90 -0.36 9.48
CA ALA A 207 36.39 0.93 9.97
C ALA A 207 37.43 2.06 9.83
N VAL A 208 38.72 1.73 9.67
CA VAL A 208 39.79 2.73 9.54
C VAL A 208 40.37 2.79 8.12
N ALA A 209 40.40 1.68 7.37
CA ALA A 209 40.92 1.67 6.00
C ALA A 209 39.89 2.08 4.91
N THR A 210 38.60 2.18 5.23
CA THR A 210 37.58 2.79 4.34
C THR A 210 37.21 4.20 4.82
N ALA A 211 38.20 5.00 5.22
CA ALA A 211 38.10 6.46 5.26
C ALA A 211 38.13 7.10 3.84
N ALA A 212 37.49 6.42 2.89
CA ALA A 212 37.05 6.95 1.60
C ALA A 212 35.80 6.15 1.24
N ALA A 213 34.72 6.36 2.01
CA ALA A 213 33.42 5.82 1.67
C ALA A 213 33.06 6.29 0.25
N GLU A 214 32.88 5.36 -0.69
CA GLU A 214 32.18 5.68 -1.92
C GLU A 214 30.83 6.26 -1.50
N PRO A 215 30.54 7.51 -1.89
CA PRO A 215 29.41 8.20 -1.32
C PRO A 215 28.14 7.49 -1.77
N VAL A 216 27.31 7.06 -0.81
CA VAL A 216 26.04 6.39 -1.10
C VAL A 216 25.19 7.32 -1.96
N VAL A 217 25.06 6.99 -3.23
CA VAL A 217 24.22 7.72 -4.18
C VAL A 217 22.79 7.18 -4.14
N VAL A 218 21.83 8.10 -4.28
CA VAL A 218 20.41 7.79 -4.39
C VAL A 218 19.91 8.27 -5.75
N VAL A 219 18.91 7.58 -6.30
CA VAL A 219 18.24 7.99 -7.53
C VAL A 219 16.94 8.67 -7.14
N VAL A 220 16.79 9.95 -7.47
CA VAL A 220 15.57 10.71 -7.20
C VAL A 220 14.97 11.19 -8.51
N GLU A 221 13.67 10.94 -8.68
CA GLU A 221 12.90 11.45 -9.81
C GLU A 221 12.54 12.94 -9.56
N MET A 222 13.33 13.85 -10.11
CA MET A 222 13.13 15.29 -10.01
C MET A 222 12.06 15.78 -11.01
N PRO A 223 11.06 16.59 -10.61
CA PRO A 223 10.12 17.20 -11.56
C PRO A 223 10.83 18.14 -12.54
N GLY A 224 10.43 18.14 -13.82
CA GLY A 224 11.08 18.94 -14.86
C GLY A 224 11.03 20.46 -14.64
N LYS A 225 10.08 20.96 -13.84
CA LYS A 225 10.05 22.36 -13.38
C LYS A 225 11.23 22.70 -12.47
N ILE A 226 11.55 21.80 -11.52
CA ILE A 226 12.72 21.94 -10.64
C ILE A 226 13.99 21.86 -11.48
N ALA A 227 14.10 20.86 -12.36
CA ALA A 227 15.28 20.69 -13.22
C ALA A 227 15.55 21.91 -14.11
N ARG A 228 14.49 22.52 -14.66
CA ARG A 228 14.62 23.75 -15.48
C ARG A 228 15.12 24.92 -14.64
N HIS A 229 14.46 25.18 -13.50
CA HIS A 229 14.86 26.26 -12.60
C HIS A 229 16.31 26.14 -12.13
N LEU A 230 16.76 24.92 -11.81
CA LEU A 230 18.14 24.68 -11.37
C LEU A 230 19.19 24.82 -12.48
N ARG A 231 18.83 24.56 -13.75
CA ARG A 231 19.75 24.78 -14.88
C ARG A 231 20.03 26.25 -15.12
N ASP A 232 19.06 27.11 -14.81
CA ASP A 232 19.16 28.57 -14.97
C ASP A 232 19.69 29.26 -13.69
N HIS A 233 19.95 28.50 -12.62
CA HIS A 233 20.40 29.05 -11.33
C HIS A 233 21.90 29.36 -11.34
N ALA A 234 22.26 30.63 -11.14
CA ALA A 234 23.63 31.11 -11.24
C ALA A 234 24.59 30.49 -10.19
N ASP A 235 24.12 30.31 -8.95
CA ASP A 235 24.96 29.87 -7.82
C ASP A 235 24.97 28.35 -7.57
N LEU A 236 24.71 27.53 -8.60
CA LEU A 236 24.80 26.08 -8.47
C LEU A 236 26.26 25.62 -8.50
N GLY A 237 26.65 24.76 -7.55
CA GLY A 237 27.98 24.15 -7.51
C GLY A 237 28.21 23.15 -8.66
N ASP A 238 29.49 22.82 -8.89
CA ASP A 238 29.89 21.97 -10.04
C ASP A 238 29.35 20.54 -9.93
N ALA A 239 29.28 19.98 -8.71
CA ALA A 239 28.74 18.66 -8.46
C ALA A 239 27.23 18.59 -8.75
N GLU A 240 26.49 19.65 -8.41
CA GLU A 240 25.07 19.77 -8.74
C GLU A 240 24.85 19.89 -10.25
N ARG A 241 25.63 20.73 -10.94
CA ARG A 241 25.55 20.88 -12.40
C ARG A 241 25.85 19.56 -13.11
N GLN A 242 26.88 18.84 -12.67
CA GLN A 242 27.26 17.55 -13.21
C GLN A 242 26.13 16.52 -13.04
N ALA A 243 25.52 16.45 -11.85
CA ALA A 243 24.40 15.54 -11.58
C ALA A 243 23.14 15.87 -12.40
N LEU A 244 22.86 17.15 -12.66
CA LEU A 244 21.75 17.58 -13.55
C LEU A 244 22.02 17.26 -15.02
N HIS A 245 23.28 17.33 -15.45
CA HIS A 245 23.68 17.01 -16.82
C HIS A 245 23.68 15.51 -17.09
N GLN A 246 24.12 14.70 -16.12
CA GLN A 246 24.09 13.24 -16.20
C GLN A 246 22.70 12.64 -15.98
N GLY A 247 21.74 13.44 -15.48
CA GLY A 247 20.38 13.01 -15.22
C GLY A 247 19.63 12.53 -16.47
N ARG A 248 18.89 11.42 -16.35
CA ARG A 248 18.12 10.86 -17.48
C ARG A 248 16.70 11.40 -17.50
N ALA A 249 16.35 12.11 -18.58
CA ALA A 249 14.99 12.62 -18.77
C ALA A 249 14.01 11.50 -19.15
N VAL A 250 12.84 11.47 -18.51
CA VAL A 250 11.73 10.56 -18.81
C VAL A 250 10.49 11.41 -19.13
N ARG A 251 9.91 11.25 -20.32
CA ARG A 251 8.72 12.00 -20.73
C ARG A 251 7.47 11.47 -20.03
N ARG A 252 6.62 12.37 -19.57
CA ARG A 252 5.29 12.07 -19.00
C ARG A 252 4.27 13.09 -19.51
N GLY A 253 3.48 12.69 -20.51
CA GLY A 253 2.49 13.58 -21.14
C GLY A 253 3.14 14.86 -21.70
N GLN A 254 2.58 16.02 -21.36
CA GLN A 254 3.11 17.35 -21.75
C GLN A 254 4.35 17.79 -20.93
N GLY A 255 4.82 16.97 -19.98
CA GLY A 255 5.96 17.27 -19.11
C GLY A 255 7.06 16.21 -19.12
N TYR A 256 8.09 16.41 -18.31
CA TYR A 256 9.15 15.42 -18.08
C TYR A 256 9.57 15.39 -16.61
N SER A 257 10.15 14.27 -16.21
CA SER A 257 10.92 14.14 -14.97
C SER A 257 12.37 13.81 -15.29
N LEU A 258 13.28 14.18 -14.40
CA LEU A 258 14.71 13.93 -14.53
C LEU A 258 15.14 12.95 -13.43
N HIS A 259 15.63 11.78 -13.80
CA HIS A 259 16.21 10.84 -12.84
C HIS A 259 17.64 11.28 -12.56
N VAL A 260 17.86 11.83 -11.37
CA VAL A 260 19.18 12.33 -10.94
C VAL A 260 19.76 11.32 -9.96
N THR A 261 20.96 10.84 -10.25
CA THR A 261 21.71 9.92 -9.38
C THR A 261 22.80 10.71 -8.70
N ALA A 262 22.66 11.01 -7.42
CA ALA A 262 23.63 11.80 -6.68
C ALA A 262 23.58 11.47 -5.19
N THR A 263 24.53 12.00 -4.43
CA THR A 263 24.53 11.85 -2.97
C THR A 263 23.33 12.60 -2.37
N PRO A 264 22.79 12.17 -1.22
CA PRO A 264 21.77 12.93 -0.52
C PRO A 264 22.16 14.39 -0.29
N GLN A 265 23.44 14.68 -0.02
CA GLN A 265 23.94 16.04 0.17
C GLN A 265 23.76 16.90 -1.08
N ILE A 266 24.10 16.38 -2.26
CA ILE A 266 23.92 17.07 -3.54
C ILE A 266 22.42 17.31 -3.81
N HIS A 267 21.56 16.33 -3.55
CA HIS A 267 20.12 16.52 -3.69
C HIS A 267 19.54 17.58 -2.76
N HIS A 268 19.99 17.65 -1.50
CA HIS A 268 19.59 18.68 -0.55
C HIS A 268 20.11 20.07 -0.96
N ALA A 269 21.31 20.16 -1.55
CA ALA A 269 21.83 21.41 -2.10
C ALA A 269 20.97 21.91 -3.28
N MET A 270 20.62 21.01 -4.21
CA MET A 270 19.68 21.30 -5.29
C MET A 270 18.30 21.72 -4.77
N LEU A 271 17.79 21.08 -3.71
CA LEU A 271 16.51 21.44 -3.12
C LEU A 271 16.55 22.84 -2.50
N ARG A 272 17.63 23.19 -1.79
CA ARG A 272 17.83 24.55 -1.25
C ARG A 272 17.90 25.61 -2.34
N ALA A 273 18.60 25.34 -3.43
CA ALA A 273 18.66 26.23 -4.59
C ALA A 273 17.28 26.43 -5.26
N ALA A 274 16.36 25.48 -5.10
CA ALA A 274 14.99 25.58 -5.62
C ALA A 274 13.98 26.22 -4.65
N VAL A 275 14.40 26.73 -3.49
CA VAL A 275 13.49 27.22 -2.42
C VAL A 275 12.56 28.34 -2.89
N ALA A 276 13.00 29.16 -3.86
CA ALA A 276 12.19 30.22 -4.45
C ALA A 276 10.89 29.72 -5.09
N LEU A 277 10.88 28.46 -5.57
CA LEU A 277 9.68 27.82 -6.12
C LEU A 277 8.63 27.45 -5.05
N ASN A 278 8.99 27.56 -3.76
CA ASN A 278 8.10 27.35 -2.63
C ASN A 278 7.65 28.65 -1.92
N ALA A 279 8.13 29.81 -2.37
CA ALA A 279 7.81 31.09 -1.73
C ALA A 279 6.35 31.53 -1.95
N GLU A 280 5.87 32.48 -1.13
CA GLU A 280 4.47 32.96 -1.16
C GLU A 280 4.06 33.59 -2.51
N GLY A 281 5.02 34.08 -3.30
CA GLY A 281 4.80 34.60 -4.66
C GLY A 281 4.89 33.55 -5.78
N ALA A 282 5.19 32.28 -5.48
CA ALA A 282 5.37 31.24 -6.50
C ALA A 282 4.03 30.62 -6.95
N SER A 283 3.97 30.22 -8.23
CA SER A 283 2.77 29.60 -8.79
C SER A 283 2.39 28.31 -8.04
N SER A 284 1.11 27.96 -8.01
CA SER A 284 0.63 26.71 -7.39
C SER A 284 1.33 25.47 -7.95
N ALA A 285 1.68 25.50 -9.24
CA ALA A 285 2.41 24.43 -9.91
C ALA A 285 3.89 24.34 -9.50
N ASP A 286 4.52 25.46 -9.14
CA ASP A 286 5.91 25.48 -8.68
C ASP A 286 6.01 24.97 -7.24
N ARG A 287 5.10 25.43 -6.37
CA ARG A 287 4.96 24.92 -4.99
C ARG A 287 4.65 23.43 -4.96
N LYS A 288 3.84 22.94 -5.89
CA LYS A 288 3.58 21.50 -6.06
C LYS A 288 4.83 20.74 -6.51
N ALA A 289 5.58 21.26 -7.47
CA ALA A 289 6.82 20.63 -7.95
C ALA A 289 7.88 20.55 -6.84
N TYR A 290 8.02 21.61 -6.02
CA TYR A 290 8.96 21.64 -4.90
C TYR A 290 8.62 20.58 -3.85
N ARG A 291 7.36 20.50 -3.41
CA ARG A 291 6.91 19.48 -2.46
C ARG A 291 7.13 18.05 -2.97
N ILE A 292 6.80 17.79 -4.23
CA ILE A 292 7.02 16.46 -4.84
C ILE A 292 8.52 16.10 -4.81
N TYR A 293 9.42 17.05 -5.07
CA TYR A 293 10.85 16.78 -5.02
C TYR A 293 11.34 16.50 -3.59
N LEU A 294 10.90 17.29 -2.61
CA LEU A 294 11.18 17.08 -1.18
C LEU A 294 10.70 15.70 -0.70
N ASP A 295 9.46 15.32 -1.00
CA ASP A 295 8.89 14.04 -0.56
C ASP A 295 9.64 12.83 -1.14
N ARG A 296 10.04 12.93 -2.41
CA ARG A 296 10.81 11.88 -3.09
C ARG A 296 12.24 11.78 -2.54
N LEU A 297 12.86 12.91 -2.21
CA LEU A 297 14.19 12.94 -1.58
C LEU A 297 14.15 12.31 -0.18
N ASN A 298 13.14 12.65 0.62
CA ASN A 298 12.95 12.07 1.95
C ASN A 298 12.75 10.55 1.87
N SER A 299 11.90 10.10 0.96
CA SER A 299 11.64 8.67 0.73
C SER A 299 12.90 7.91 0.27
N ALA A 300 13.68 8.50 -0.66
CA ALA A 300 14.91 7.88 -1.17
C ALA A 300 16.00 7.80 -0.10
N THR A 301 16.12 8.83 0.76
CA THR A 301 17.12 8.89 1.84
C THR A 301 16.79 7.92 2.99
N ILE A 302 15.50 7.68 3.26
CA ILE A 302 15.05 6.69 4.24
C ILE A 302 15.37 5.27 3.74
N ASN A 303 15.09 4.99 2.47
CA ASN A 303 15.34 3.68 1.88
C ASN A 303 16.84 3.35 1.76
N SER A 304 17.72 4.35 1.57
CA SER A 304 19.16 4.13 1.50
C SER A 304 19.84 3.91 2.86
N ARG A 305 19.19 4.28 3.98
CA ARG A 305 19.68 4.05 5.36
C ARG A 305 19.26 2.69 5.94
N GLY A 306 18.31 2.01 5.30
CA GLY A 306 17.75 0.73 5.74
C GLY A 306 18.38 -0.51 5.11
N ASN A 307 19.38 -0.35 4.23
CA ASN A 307 20.09 -1.44 3.55
C ASN A 307 21.51 -1.62 4.09
#